data_AF-A0A950E5I9-F1
#
_entry.id   AF-A0A950E5I9-F1
#
_cell.length_a   1.000
_cell.length_b   1.000
_cell.length_c   1.000
_cell.angle_alpha   90.00
_cell.angle_beta   90.00
_cell.angle_gamma   90.00
#
_symmetry.space_group_name_H-M   'P 1'
#
loop_
_entity.id
_entity.type
_entity.pdbx_description
1 polymer ?
#
loop_
_entity_poly.entity_id
_entity_poly.type
_entity_poly.pdbx_seq_one_letter_code
_entity_poly.pdbx_strand_id
1 'polypeptide(L)'
;MPRPGRNDPCACGSGRKTKRCCGQHRGPADEQLARARLATLARDAAHDLVDLSEKELDELSDDLLDLPTIDLSLHVKLPELITPELERLRDAIADDDPHRGRDELRTVTDQIDTPQQRVRLADAILRLRAQRRLTRTDAAYAVYHLSTPDQQLLVASLVNAIAVAVGAARTPGGLRIAA
;
A
#
# COMPACT_ATOMS: atom_id res chain seq x y z
N MET A 1 -6.33 28.53 -25.38
CA MET A 1 -6.59 29.63 -24.43
C MET A 1 -5.87 29.34 -23.11
N PRO A 2 -5.25 30.34 -22.46
CA PRO A 2 -4.60 30.14 -21.17
C PRO A 2 -5.63 29.79 -20.09
N ARG A 3 -5.23 28.97 -19.10
CA ARG A 3 -6.08 28.68 -17.93
C ARG A 3 -6.30 30.00 -17.15
N PRO A 4 -7.53 30.33 -16.75
CA PRO A 4 -7.81 31.53 -15.96
C PRO A 4 -6.95 31.54 -14.70
N GLY A 5 -6.42 32.70 -14.36
CA GLY A 5 -5.66 32.91 -13.14
C GLY A 5 -6.49 32.67 -11.88
N ARG A 6 -5.81 32.42 -10.77
CA ARG A 6 -6.42 32.10 -9.48
C ARG A 6 -7.43 33.16 -8.99
N ASN A 7 -7.22 34.42 -9.35
CA ASN A 7 -8.08 35.55 -8.99
C ASN A 7 -9.08 35.96 -10.08
N ASP A 8 -9.01 35.37 -11.27
CA ASP A 8 -9.88 35.71 -12.40
C ASP A 8 -11.29 35.12 -12.22
N PRO A 9 -12.30 35.64 -12.94
CA PRO A 9 -13.61 35.01 -13.01
C PRO A 9 -13.49 33.54 -13.42
N CYS A 10 -14.17 32.67 -12.68
CA CYS A 10 -14.11 31.24 -12.91
C CYS A 10 -14.77 30.86 -14.24
N ALA A 11 -14.08 30.07 -15.05
CA ALA A 11 -14.53 29.65 -16.40
C ALA A 11 -15.84 28.85 -16.42
N CYS A 12 -16.35 28.39 -15.27
CA CYS A 12 -17.65 27.73 -15.16
C CYS A 12 -18.86 28.68 -15.26
N GLY A 13 -18.65 29.99 -15.44
CA GLY A 13 -19.73 30.98 -15.58
C GLY A 13 -20.32 31.49 -14.26
N SER A 14 -19.84 31.03 -13.10
CA SER A 14 -20.39 31.41 -11.78
C SER A 14 -20.20 32.88 -11.37
N GLY A 15 -19.41 33.67 -12.12
CA GLY A 15 -19.01 35.04 -11.75
C GLY A 15 -18.08 35.17 -10.52
N ARG A 16 -17.82 34.07 -9.81
CA ARG A 16 -16.90 34.02 -8.65
C ARG A 16 -15.45 33.89 -9.10
N LYS A 17 -14.50 34.35 -8.27
CA LYS A 17 -13.06 34.11 -8.50
C LYS A 17 -12.77 32.60 -8.55
N THR A 18 -11.87 32.15 -9.44
CA THR A 18 -11.48 30.74 -9.58
C THR A 18 -11.13 30.08 -8.23
N LYS A 19 -10.34 30.76 -7.38
CA LYS A 19 -9.97 30.28 -6.04
C LYS A 19 -11.12 30.17 -5.02
N ARG A 20 -12.30 30.71 -5.32
CA ARG A 20 -13.52 30.59 -4.49
C ARG A 20 -14.61 29.79 -5.21
N CYS A 21 -14.27 29.24 -6.38
CA CYS A 21 -15.17 28.45 -7.20
C CYS A 21 -14.54 27.09 -7.53
N CYS A 22 -14.39 26.75 -8.81
CA CYS A 22 -13.88 25.45 -9.25
C CYS A 22 -12.39 25.21 -8.91
N GLY A 23 -11.65 26.25 -8.50
CA GLY A 23 -10.29 26.10 -7.98
C GLY A 23 -10.23 25.75 -6.49
N GLN A 24 -11.37 25.49 -5.84
CA GLN A 24 -11.43 24.88 -4.51
C GLN A 24 -11.60 23.38 -4.67
N HIS A 25 -10.91 22.60 -3.82
CA HIS A 25 -11.22 21.18 -3.70
C HIS A 25 -12.61 21.06 -3.10
N ARG A 26 -13.54 20.51 -3.87
CA ARG A 26 -14.92 20.27 -3.45
C ARG A 26 -15.17 18.79 -3.54
N GLY A 27 -15.27 18.15 -2.38
CA GLY A 27 -15.41 16.71 -2.25
C GLY A 27 -14.69 16.21 -1.01
N PRO A 28 -14.77 14.90 -0.74
CA PRO A 28 -14.02 14.29 0.35
C PRO A 28 -12.51 14.47 0.12
N ALA A 29 -11.75 14.48 1.21
CA ALA A 29 -10.30 14.41 1.12
C ALA A 29 -9.87 13.06 0.53
N ASP A 30 -8.69 13.00 -0.09
CA ASP A 30 -8.16 11.77 -0.70
C ASP A 30 -8.10 10.60 0.29
N GLU A 31 -7.81 10.89 1.57
CA GLU A 31 -7.82 9.89 2.62
C GLU A 31 -9.22 9.30 2.85
N GLN A 32 -10.26 10.14 2.84
CA GLN A 32 -11.65 9.70 2.98
C GLN A 32 -12.07 8.84 1.78
N LEU A 33 -11.65 9.21 0.57
CA LEU A 33 -11.88 8.42 -0.63
C LEU A 33 -11.16 7.06 -0.56
N ALA A 34 -9.92 7.03 -0.06
CA ALA A 34 -9.16 5.79 0.10
C ALA A 34 -9.81 4.85 1.13
N ARG A 35 -10.23 5.39 2.29
CA ARG A 35 -10.98 4.63 3.31
C ARG A 35 -12.30 4.07 2.75
N ALA A 36 -13.05 4.89 2.01
CA ALA A 36 -14.30 4.46 1.39
C ALA A 36 -14.06 3.33 0.37
N ARG A 37 -12.99 3.42 -0.43
CA ARG A 37 -12.60 2.38 -1.38
C ARG A 37 -12.24 1.07 -0.67
N LEU A 38 -11.38 1.10 0.36
CA LEU A 38 -11.07 -0.09 1.16
C LEU A 38 -12.32 -0.73 1.73
N ALA A 39 -13.23 0.06 2.29
CA ALA A 39 -14.48 -0.46 2.84
C ALA A 39 -15.35 -1.15 1.78
N THR A 40 -15.39 -0.64 0.55
CA THR A 40 -16.10 -1.31 -0.56
C THR A 40 -15.41 -2.62 -0.93
N LEU A 41 -14.09 -2.59 -1.15
CA LEU A 41 -13.34 -3.78 -1.53
C LEU A 41 -13.40 -4.88 -0.46
N ALA A 42 -13.39 -4.51 0.81
CA ALA A 42 -13.47 -5.45 1.92
C ALA A 42 -14.84 -6.15 2.01
N ARG A 43 -15.93 -5.46 1.68
CA ARG A 43 -17.26 -6.09 1.62
C ARG A 43 -17.33 -7.13 0.52
N ASP A 44 -16.78 -6.82 -0.65
CA ASP A 44 -16.72 -7.76 -1.78
C ASP A 44 -15.83 -8.96 -1.43
N ALA A 45 -14.68 -8.71 -0.80
CA ALA A 45 -13.77 -9.74 -0.33
C ALA A 45 -14.38 -10.64 0.76
N ALA A 46 -15.12 -10.09 1.72
CA ALA A 46 -15.76 -10.87 2.78
C ALA A 46 -16.73 -11.91 2.23
N HIS A 47 -17.39 -11.64 1.09
CA HIS A 47 -18.24 -12.61 0.42
C HIS A 47 -17.45 -13.81 -0.13
N ASP A 48 -16.20 -13.59 -0.55
CA ASP A 48 -15.32 -14.64 -1.07
C ASP A 48 -14.71 -15.51 0.05
N LEU A 49 -14.84 -15.10 1.32
CA LEU A 49 -14.25 -15.76 2.50
C LEU A 49 -15.27 -16.45 3.40
N VAL A 50 -16.58 -16.27 3.16
CA VAL A 50 -17.66 -16.64 4.10
C VAL A 50 -17.72 -18.13 4.44
N ASP A 51 -17.32 -18.99 3.50
CA ASP A 51 -17.41 -20.46 3.63
C ASP A 51 -16.08 -21.11 4.03
N LEU A 52 -15.04 -20.32 4.30
CA LEU A 52 -13.73 -20.85 4.69
C LEU A 52 -13.72 -21.27 6.16
N SER A 53 -13.10 -22.41 6.43
CA SER A 53 -12.79 -22.87 7.77
C SER A 53 -11.66 -22.06 8.40
N GLU A 54 -11.56 -22.11 9.73
CA GLU A 54 -10.47 -21.49 10.50
C GLU A 54 -9.09 -21.94 9.99
N LYS A 55 -8.94 -23.23 9.70
CA LYS A 55 -7.70 -23.79 9.15
C LYS A 55 -7.34 -23.19 7.79
N GLU A 56 -8.32 -23.02 6.90
CA GLU A 56 -8.08 -22.40 5.59
C GLU A 56 -7.71 -20.92 5.74
N LEU A 57 -8.28 -20.22 6.72
CA LEU A 57 -7.91 -18.83 7.03
C LEU A 57 -6.50 -18.72 7.62
N ASP A 58 -6.05 -19.71 8.40
CA ASP A 58 -4.68 -19.78 8.91
C ASP A 58 -3.68 -20.04 7.77
N GLU A 59 -3.98 -20.97 6.87
CA GLU A 59 -3.14 -21.22 5.67
C GLU A 59 -3.01 -19.95 4.81
N LEU A 60 -4.10 -19.21 4.61
CA LEU A 60 -4.08 -17.91 3.92
C LEU A 60 -3.29 -16.84 4.69
N SER A 61 -3.25 -16.91 6.03
CA SER A 61 -2.45 -16.00 6.86
C SER A 61 -0.97 -16.22 6.68
N ASP A 62 -0.53 -17.49 6.58
CA ASP A 62 0.87 -17.82 6.35
C ASP A 62 1.31 -17.34 4.96
N ASP A 63 0.50 -17.61 3.92
CA ASP A 63 0.77 -17.20 2.54
C ASP A 63 0.77 -15.67 2.36
N LEU A 64 0.07 -14.92 3.23
CA LEU A 64 -0.02 -13.46 3.18
C LEU A 64 1.36 -12.79 3.28
N LEU A 65 2.26 -13.36 4.08
CA LEU A 65 3.60 -12.82 4.30
C LEU A 65 4.52 -12.96 3.08
N ASP A 66 4.26 -13.96 2.24
CA ASP A 66 5.05 -14.25 1.05
C ASP A 66 4.55 -13.50 -0.19
N LEU A 67 3.33 -12.96 -0.17
CA LEU A 67 2.75 -12.22 -1.30
C LEU A 67 3.69 -11.16 -1.91
N PRO A 68 4.39 -10.31 -1.12
CA PRO A 68 5.25 -9.27 -1.70
C PRO A 68 6.39 -9.80 -2.56
N THR A 69 6.80 -11.06 -2.37
CA THR A 69 7.85 -11.71 -3.18
C THR A 69 7.39 -12.01 -4.61
N ILE A 70 6.07 -12.00 -4.86
CA ILE A 70 5.48 -12.35 -6.15
C ILE A 70 5.60 -11.20 -7.15
N ASP A 71 5.47 -9.94 -6.72
CA ASP A 71 5.48 -8.79 -7.63
C ASP A 71 5.86 -7.46 -6.97
N LEU A 72 6.65 -6.64 -7.68
CA LEU A 72 7.10 -5.33 -7.19
C LEU A 72 5.95 -4.36 -6.91
N SER A 73 4.78 -4.54 -7.53
CA SER A 73 3.60 -3.71 -7.23
C SER A 73 3.08 -3.88 -5.80
N LEU A 74 3.42 -4.99 -5.14
CA LEU A 74 3.11 -5.28 -3.75
C LEU A 74 4.14 -4.70 -2.77
N HIS A 75 5.24 -4.13 -3.24
CA HIS A 75 6.19 -3.42 -2.37
C HIS A 75 5.60 -2.07 -2.00
N VAL A 76 5.67 -1.68 -0.72
CA VAL A 76 5.26 -0.35 -0.28
C VAL A 76 6.10 0.76 -0.94
N LYS A 77 5.50 1.94 -1.13
CA LYS A 77 6.29 3.13 -1.45
C LYS A 77 7.03 3.56 -0.19
N LEU A 78 8.36 3.54 -0.26
CA LEU A 78 9.21 4.06 0.82
C LEU A 78 9.05 5.59 0.93
N PRO A 79 9.22 6.16 2.13
CA PRO A 79 9.26 7.62 2.32
C PRO A 79 10.32 8.26 1.42
N GLU A 80 10.02 9.45 0.87
CA GLU A 80 10.97 10.19 0.02
C GLU A 80 12.18 10.73 0.80
N LEU A 81 11.99 11.00 2.09
CA LEU A 81 13.04 11.45 3.00
C LEU A 81 13.60 10.26 3.77
N ILE A 82 14.91 10.07 3.69
CA ILE A 82 15.61 9.07 4.50
C ILE A 82 15.65 9.56 5.94
N THR A 83 14.85 8.95 6.81
CA THR A 83 14.88 9.19 8.24
C THR A 83 15.96 8.31 8.91
N PRO A 84 16.51 8.69 10.07
CA PRO A 84 17.45 7.85 10.81
C PRO A 84 16.88 6.47 11.14
N GLU A 85 15.57 6.35 11.35
CA GLU A 85 14.89 5.07 11.56
C GLU A 85 14.90 4.21 10.30
N LEU A 86 14.63 4.80 9.14
CA LEU A 86 14.67 4.09 7.86
C LEU A 86 16.09 3.64 7.52
N GLU A 87 17.10 4.47 7.80
CA GLU A 87 18.51 4.11 7.58
C GLU A 87 18.94 2.95 8.48
N ARG A 88 18.65 3.02 9.79
CA ARG A 88 18.91 1.91 10.73
C ARG A 88 18.21 0.61 10.33
N LEU A 89 16.97 0.71 9.83
CA LEU A 89 16.23 -0.45 9.34
C LEU A 89 16.85 -1.04 8.07
N ARG A 90 17.34 -0.18 7.16
CA ARG A 90 18.08 -0.62 5.96
C ARG A 90 19.35 -1.36 6.35
N ASP A 91 20.12 -0.85 7.30
CA ASP A 91 21.34 -1.51 7.79
C ASP A 91 21.03 -2.86 8.45
N ALA A 92 20.01 -2.94 9.30
CA ALA A 92 19.60 -4.18 9.95
C ALA A 92 19.19 -5.26 8.93
N ILE A 93 18.47 -4.88 7.87
CA ILE A 93 18.08 -5.80 6.79
C ILE A 93 19.28 -6.19 5.92
N ALA A 94 20.20 -5.26 5.66
CA ALA A 94 21.43 -5.55 4.92
C ALA A 94 22.35 -6.53 5.67
N ASP A 95 22.40 -6.41 7.00
CA ASP A 95 23.18 -7.27 7.90
C ASP A 95 22.47 -8.60 8.25
N ASP A 96 21.25 -8.84 7.74
CA ASP A 96 20.39 -10.00 8.09
C ASP A 96 20.19 -10.18 9.60
N ASP A 97 20.07 -9.06 10.33
CA ASP A 97 19.87 -9.04 11.79
C ASP A 97 18.41 -8.67 12.14
N PRO A 98 17.54 -9.66 12.42
CA PRO A 98 16.14 -9.41 12.72
C PRO A 98 15.91 -8.76 14.09
N HIS A 99 16.92 -8.70 14.96
CA HIS A 99 16.80 -8.10 16.29
C HIS A 99 17.16 -6.62 16.30
N ARG A 100 18.12 -6.20 15.48
CA ARG A 100 18.66 -4.83 15.46
C ARG A 100 17.70 -3.75 14.94
N GLY A 101 16.68 -4.14 14.15
CA GLY A 101 15.76 -3.18 13.51
C GLY A 101 14.30 -3.26 13.98
N ARG A 102 13.99 -3.95 15.08
CA ARG A 102 12.58 -4.22 15.46
C ARG A 102 11.78 -2.96 15.79
N ASP A 103 12.36 -2.04 16.55
CA ASP A 103 11.66 -0.81 16.95
C ASP A 103 11.53 0.14 15.76
N GLU A 104 12.58 0.24 14.94
CA GLU A 104 12.59 0.99 13.69
C GLU A 104 11.55 0.45 12.70
N LEU A 105 11.41 -0.87 12.59
CA LEU A 105 10.42 -1.50 11.72
C LEU A 105 9.01 -1.04 12.09
N ARG A 106 8.67 -1.03 13.39
CA ARG A 106 7.39 -0.50 13.87
C ARG A 106 7.23 0.98 13.53
N THR A 107 8.22 1.80 13.86
CA THR A 107 8.16 3.25 13.60
C THR A 107 8.01 3.58 12.12
N VAL A 108 8.75 2.91 11.23
CA VAL A 108 8.64 3.12 9.79
C VAL A 108 7.30 2.60 9.28
N THR A 109 6.82 1.45 9.76
CA THR A 109 5.50 0.92 9.40
C THR A 109 4.40 1.92 9.72
N ASP A 110 4.40 2.50 10.93
CA ASP A 110 3.40 3.50 11.33
C ASP A 110 3.42 4.77 10.46
N GLN A 111 4.60 5.15 9.95
CA GLN A 111 4.72 6.30 9.04
C GLN A 111 4.14 6.03 7.65
N ILE A 112 4.26 4.79 7.17
CA ILE A 112 3.78 4.41 5.83
C ILE A 112 2.34 3.88 5.83
N ASP A 113 1.82 3.48 7.00
CA ASP A 113 0.49 2.94 7.17
C ASP A 113 -0.58 4.04 7.01
N THR A 114 -0.92 4.28 5.74
CA THR A 114 -1.92 5.25 5.33
C THR A 114 -3.01 4.55 4.53
N PRO A 115 -4.27 5.05 4.56
CA PRO A 115 -5.34 4.52 3.72
C PRO A 115 -4.97 4.48 2.23
N GLN A 116 -4.20 5.46 1.75
CA GLN A 116 -3.73 5.55 0.37
C GLN A 116 -2.74 4.42 0.05
N GLN A 117 -1.79 4.12 0.94
CA GLN A 117 -0.87 3.00 0.76
C GLN A 117 -1.62 1.67 0.77
N ARG A 118 -2.54 1.48 1.72
CA ARG A 118 -3.39 0.28 1.82
C ARG A 118 -4.24 0.07 0.55
N VAL A 119 -4.89 1.12 0.04
CA VAL A 119 -5.62 1.07 -1.25
C VAL A 119 -4.70 0.69 -2.40
N ARG A 120 -3.49 1.26 -2.45
CA ARG A 120 -2.55 0.97 -3.54
C ARG A 120 -2.18 -0.51 -3.58
N LEU A 121 -1.94 -1.11 -2.41
CA LEU A 121 -1.69 -2.55 -2.29
C LEU A 121 -2.94 -3.35 -2.69
N ALA A 122 -4.13 -2.98 -2.23
CA ALA A 122 -5.38 -3.64 -2.61
C ALA A 122 -5.60 -3.61 -4.13
N ASP A 123 -5.38 -2.47 -4.78
CA ASP A 123 -5.48 -2.33 -6.23
C ASP A 123 -4.42 -3.18 -6.98
N ALA A 124 -3.22 -3.34 -6.42
CA ALA A 124 -2.18 -4.22 -6.96
C ALA A 124 -2.59 -5.70 -6.84
N ILE A 125 -3.09 -6.12 -5.68
CA ILE A 125 -3.61 -7.48 -5.43
C ILE A 125 -4.72 -7.83 -6.43
N LEU A 126 -5.71 -6.96 -6.60
CA LEU A 126 -6.81 -7.19 -7.53
C LEU A 126 -6.34 -7.27 -8.99
N ARG A 127 -5.31 -6.48 -9.35
CA ARG A 127 -4.67 -6.57 -10.68
C ARG A 127 -3.96 -7.91 -10.88
N LEU A 128 -3.22 -8.38 -9.88
CA LEU A 128 -2.53 -9.68 -9.93
C LEU A 128 -3.53 -10.84 -9.99
N ARG A 129 -4.63 -10.76 -9.24
CA ARG A 129 -5.77 -11.69 -9.35
C ARG A 129 -6.35 -11.70 -10.78
N ALA A 130 -6.59 -10.53 -11.37
CA ALA A 130 -7.09 -10.43 -12.74
C ALA A 130 -6.13 -11.05 -13.78
N GLN A 131 -4.83 -11.02 -13.49
CA GLN A 131 -3.78 -11.69 -14.27
C GLN A 131 -3.61 -13.19 -13.92
N ARG A 132 -4.44 -13.74 -13.03
CA ARG A 132 -4.39 -15.12 -12.52
C ARG A 132 -3.08 -15.47 -11.83
N ARG A 133 -2.40 -14.47 -11.25
CA ARG A 133 -1.18 -14.65 -10.45
C ARG A 133 -1.46 -14.89 -8.97
N LEU A 134 -2.68 -14.61 -8.52
CA LEU A 134 -3.18 -14.89 -7.18
C LEU A 134 -4.50 -15.65 -7.31
N THR A 135 -4.78 -16.52 -6.35
CA THR A 135 -6.10 -17.17 -6.29
C THR A 135 -7.17 -16.15 -5.89
N ARG A 136 -8.44 -16.55 -6.00
CA ARG A 136 -9.56 -15.72 -5.55
C ARG A 136 -9.49 -15.49 -4.04
N THR A 137 -9.17 -16.53 -3.28
CA THR A 137 -9.11 -16.54 -1.81
C THR A 137 -7.92 -15.74 -1.29
N ASP A 138 -6.71 -15.90 -1.85
CA ASP A 138 -5.53 -15.11 -1.41
C ASP A 138 -5.78 -13.62 -1.61
N ALA A 139 -6.34 -13.26 -2.78
CA ALA A 139 -6.64 -11.88 -3.09
C ALA A 139 -7.75 -11.31 -2.20
N ALA A 140 -8.79 -12.08 -1.91
CA ALA A 140 -9.86 -11.66 -1.01
C ALA A 140 -9.34 -11.48 0.43
N TYR A 141 -8.58 -12.46 0.93
CA TYR A 141 -8.00 -12.44 2.27
C TYR A 141 -7.06 -11.24 2.46
N ALA A 142 -6.15 -11.02 1.52
CA ALA A 142 -5.23 -9.89 1.56
C ALA A 142 -5.95 -8.53 1.50
N VAL A 143 -6.98 -8.38 0.66
CA VAL A 143 -7.79 -7.16 0.58
C VAL A 143 -8.59 -6.92 1.86
N TYR A 144 -9.16 -7.98 2.43
CA TYR A 144 -9.88 -7.91 3.70
C TYR A 144 -8.95 -7.41 4.82
N HIS A 145 -7.76 -8.00 4.95
CA HIS A 145 -6.76 -7.59 5.94
C HIS A 145 -6.27 -6.16 5.78
N LEU A 146 -6.09 -5.68 4.54
CA LEU A 146 -5.76 -4.27 4.30
C LEU A 146 -6.84 -3.29 4.79
N SER A 147 -8.07 -3.75 5.02
CA SER A 147 -9.16 -2.93 5.58
C SER A 147 -9.27 -2.97 7.11
N THR A 148 -8.60 -3.92 7.77
CA THR A 148 -8.57 -4.04 9.24
C THR A 148 -7.38 -3.28 9.82
N PRO A 149 -7.25 -3.12 11.14
CA PRO A 149 -6.04 -2.56 11.75
C PRO A 149 -4.78 -3.44 11.61
N ASP A 150 -4.90 -4.65 11.02
CA ASP A 150 -3.76 -5.54 10.81
C ASP A 150 -2.71 -4.88 9.90
N GLN A 151 -1.44 -5.13 10.19
CA GLN A 151 -0.26 -4.59 9.50
C GLN A 151 0.63 -5.69 8.92
N GLN A 152 0.31 -6.98 9.06
CA GLN A 152 1.16 -8.09 8.59
C GLN A 152 1.61 -7.93 7.14
N LEU A 153 0.66 -7.73 6.22
CA LEU A 153 0.98 -7.53 4.80
C LEU A 153 1.78 -6.24 4.56
N LEU A 154 1.48 -5.15 5.28
CA LEU A 154 2.23 -3.89 5.16
C LEU A 154 3.69 -4.06 5.61
N VAL A 155 3.91 -4.75 6.73
CA VAL A 155 5.23 -5.08 7.27
C VAL A 155 6.00 -5.97 6.28
N ALA A 156 5.39 -7.06 5.81
CA ALA A 156 6.01 -7.93 4.80
C ALA A 156 6.37 -7.17 3.52
N SER A 157 5.48 -6.27 3.08
CA SER A 157 5.68 -5.41 1.91
C SER A 157 6.81 -4.39 2.11
N LEU A 158 6.97 -3.87 3.33
CA LEU A 158 8.05 -2.95 3.71
C LEU A 158 9.39 -3.66 3.76
N VAL A 159 9.46 -4.80 4.44
CA VAL A 159 10.69 -5.59 4.55
C VAL A 159 11.18 -6.00 3.15
N ASN A 160 10.30 -6.50 2.28
CA ASN A 160 10.67 -6.84 0.90
C ASN A 160 11.10 -5.61 0.07
N ALA A 161 10.42 -4.47 0.24
CA ALA A 161 10.81 -3.23 -0.43
C ALA A 161 12.23 -2.80 -0.05
N ILE A 162 12.56 -2.84 1.24
CA ILE A 162 13.89 -2.50 1.74
C ILE A 162 14.92 -3.54 1.32
N ALA A 163 14.64 -4.82 1.50
CA ALA A 163 15.55 -5.91 1.16
C ALA A 163 15.96 -5.86 -0.32
N VAL A 164 15.02 -5.57 -1.22
CA VAL A 164 15.33 -5.35 -2.64
C VAL A 164 16.13 -4.06 -2.86
N ALA A 165 15.78 -2.97 -2.17
CA ALA A 165 16.47 -1.68 -2.31
C ALA A 165 17.94 -1.71 -1.81
N VAL A 166 18.25 -2.52 -0.80
CA VAL A 166 19.63 -2.71 -0.28
C VAL A 166 20.35 -3.89 -0.95
N GLY A 167 19.73 -4.56 -1.92
CA GLY A 167 20.32 -5.69 -2.64
C GLY A 167 20.39 -7.01 -1.85
N ALA A 168 19.84 -7.07 -0.64
CA ALA A 168 19.73 -8.29 0.17
C ALA A 168 18.79 -9.32 -0.45
N ALA A 169 17.75 -8.87 -1.15
CA ALA A 169 16.83 -9.72 -1.91
C ALA A 169 16.91 -9.44 -3.42
N ARG A 170 16.55 -10.45 -4.23
CA ARG A 170 16.28 -10.23 -5.65
C ARG A 170 14.90 -9.60 -5.81
N THR A 171 14.75 -8.75 -6.81
CA THR A 171 13.41 -8.39 -7.30
C THR A 171 12.64 -9.68 -7.67
N PRO A 172 11.30 -9.68 -7.65
CA PRO A 172 10.49 -10.79 -8.15
C PRO A 172 10.83 -11.21 -9.61
N GLY A 173 11.41 -10.31 -10.40
CA GLY A 173 11.94 -10.61 -11.75
C GLY A 173 13.35 -11.20 -11.78
N GLY A 174 13.95 -11.50 -10.63
CA GLY A 174 15.28 -12.11 -10.49
C GLY A 174 16.48 -11.16 -10.52
N LEU A 175 16.27 -9.85 -10.74
CA LEU A 175 17.34 -8.85 -10.77
C LEU A 175 17.82 -8.49 -9.36
N ARG A 176 19.13 -8.30 -9.19
CA ARG A 176 19.72 -7.67 -8.00
C ARG A 176 19.95 -6.19 -8.28
N ILE A 177 19.50 -5.33 -7.38
CA ILE A 177 19.81 -3.90 -7.42
C ILE A 177 21.21 -3.73 -6.82
N ALA A 178 22.08 -2.99 -7.50
CA ALA A 178 23.37 -2.63 -6.94
C ALA A 178 23.11 -1.63 -5.79
N ALA A 179 23.57 -1.99 -4.58
CA ALA A 179 23.48 -1.17 -3.38
C ALA A 179 24.40 0.05 -3.47
#